data_AF-A0AA47MEA6-F1
#
_entry.id   AF-A0AA47MEA6-F1
#
_cell.length_a   1.000
_cell.length_b   1.000
_cell.length_c   1.000
_cell.angle_alpha   90.00
_cell.angle_beta   90.00
_cell.angle_gamma   90.00
#
_symmetry.space_group_name_H-M   'P 1'
#
loop_
_entity.id
_entity.type
_entity.pdbx_description
1 polymer ?
#
loop_
_entity_poly.entity_id
_entity_poly.type
_entity_poly.pdbx_seq_one_letter_code
_entity_poly.pdbx_strand_id
1 'polypeptide(L)'
;MLFSPHPRTECGKLLWSEGQAVGFYTFKQKGSLCGRWTGQSYLLPVFDTTLVRGCWRGRGFGLQMLSDFCSLFPREEVVGVSSPLSPSMVEVCKKFLEQHEEQRERLYEVVEAPGRWDQRRNIWMNIQLGRYSHYTDNVERF
;
A
#
# COMPACT_ATOMS: atom_id res chain seq x y z
N MET A 1 9.02 2.37 -27.27
CA MET A 1 8.53 2.10 -25.90
C MET A 1 8.18 0.62 -25.82
N LEU A 2 8.77 -0.11 -24.88
CA LEU A 2 8.46 -1.53 -24.64
C LEU A 2 7.63 -1.61 -23.38
N PHE A 3 6.36 -2.00 -23.50
CA PHE A 3 5.53 -2.33 -22.34
C PHE A 3 5.82 -3.78 -21.96
N SER A 4 6.41 -4.02 -20.79
CA SER A 4 6.49 -5.37 -20.24
C SER A 4 5.10 -5.76 -19.73
N PRO A 5 4.62 -6.99 -20.00
CA PRO A 5 3.43 -7.47 -19.31
C PRO A 5 3.66 -7.40 -17.80
N HIS A 6 2.59 -7.06 -17.07
CA HIS A 6 2.57 -7.11 -15.62
C HIS A 6 2.99 -8.53 -15.17
N PRO A 7 3.85 -8.69 -14.14
CA PRO A 7 4.23 -10.02 -13.67
C PRO A 7 3.00 -10.87 -13.38
N ARG A 8 2.99 -12.13 -13.87
CA ARG A 8 1.85 -13.07 -13.68
C ARG A 8 1.46 -13.30 -12.21
N THR A 9 2.33 -12.91 -11.29
CA THR A 9 2.19 -13.09 -9.84
C THR A 9 1.62 -11.87 -9.13
N GLU A 10 1.46 -10.74 -9.81
CA GLU A 10 0.86 -9.53 -9.24
C GLU A 10 -0.66 -9.58 -9.43
N CYS A 11 -1.39 -9.32 -8.34
CA CYS A 11 -2.84 -9.29 -8.32
C CYS A 11 -3.30 -7.84 -8.24
N GLY A 12 -4.48 -7.54 -8.78
CA GLY A 12 -5.05 -6.20 -8.67
C GLY A 12 -6.55 -6.18 -8.78
N LYS A 13 -7.15 -5.11 -8.27
CA LYS A 13 -8.59 -4.86 -8.36
C LYS A 13 -8.84 -3.48 -8.93
N LEU A 14 -9.85 -3.40 -9.79
CA LEU A 14 -10.41 -2.14 -10.26
C LEU A 14 -11.52 -1.70 -9.31
N LEU A 15 -11.53 -0.41 -8.97
CA LEU A 15 -12.63 0.21 -8.26
C LEU A 15 -13.54 0.92 -9.27
N TRP A 16 -14.83 0.59 -9.22
CA TRP A 16 -15.85 1.16 -10.08
C TRP A 16 -16.80 2.04 -9.27
N SER A 17 -17.18 3.18 -9.83
CA SER A 17 -18.23 4.07 -9.31
C SER A 17 -18.95 4.69 -10.49
N GLU A 18 -20.29 4.79 -10.42
CA GLU A 18 -21.13 5.39 -11.46
C GLU A 18 -20.85 4.82 -12.88
N GLY A 19 -20.65 3.51 -12.96
CA GLY A 19 -20.37 2.82 -14.24
C GLY A 19 -18.98 3.09 -14.83
N GLN A 20 -18.10 3.80 -14.12
CA GLN A 20 -16.74 4.10 -14.56
C GLN A 20 -15.69 3.49 -13.62
N ALA A 21 -14.57 3.03 -14.18
CA ALA A 21 -13.40 2.72 -13.39
C ALA A 21 -12.82 4.03 -12.82
N VAL A 22 -12.83 4.16 -11.49
CA VAL A 22 -12.37 5.38 -10.78
C VAL A 22 -10.95 5.25 -10.25
N GLY A 23 -10.48 4.02 -10.06
CA GLY A 23 -9.14 3.74 -9.58
C GLY A 23 -8.84 2.25 -9.59
N PHE A 24 -7.65 1.91 -9.13
CA PHE A 24 -7.23 0.53 -8.95
C PHE A 24 -6.18 0.43 -7.86
N TYR A 25 -6.00 -0.77 -7.35
CA TYR A 25 -4.81 -1.12 -6.61
C TYR A 25 -4.27 -2.48 -7.04
N THR A 26 -2.98 -2.68 -6.85
CA THR A 26 -2.29 -3.97 -6.97
C THR A 26 -1.73 -4.40 -5.63
N PHE A 27 -1.49 -5.69 -5.49
CA PHE A 27 -0.84 -6.25 -4.34
C PHE A 27 -0.02 -7.48 -4.71
N LYS A 28 0.99 -7.72 -3.89
CA LYS A 28 1.90 -8.86 -3.99
C LYS A 28 1.48 -9.89 -2.96
N GLN A 29 1.27 -11.13 -3.39
CA GLN A 29 0.85 -12.20 -2.50
C GLN A 29 2.05 -12.71 -1.70
N LYS A 30 1.81 -13.08 -0.45
CA LYS A 30 2.77 -13.89 0.31
C LYS A 30 3.10 -15.17 -0.46
N GLY A 31 4.38 -15.50 -0.54
CA GLY A 31 4.90 -16.62 -1.33
C GLY A 31 5.09 -16.33 -2.82
N SER A 32 4.67 -15.16 -3.33
CA SER A 32 5.01 -14.75 -4.70
C SER A 32 6.46 -14.30 -4.82
N LEU A 33 7.07 -14.50 -5.99
CA LEU A 33 8.48 -14.13 -6.23
C LEU A 33 8.71 -12.62 -6.17
N CYS A 34 9.76 -12.19 -5.49
CA CYS A 34 10.19 -10.79 -5.34
C CYS A 34 10.82 -10.18 -6.59
N GLY A 35 10.87 -10.94 -7.68
CA GLY A 35 11.49 -10.60 -8.95
C GLY A 35 11.96 -11.86 -9.66
N ARG A 36 12.31 -11.77 -10.95
CA ARG A 36 12.72 -12.95 -11.73
C ARG A 36 14.07 -13.55 -11.31
N TRP A 37 14.92 -12.79 -10.63
CA TRP A 37 16.34 -13.13 -10.44
C TRP A 37 16.79 -13.25 -8.99
N THR A 38 15.93 -12.93 -8.01
CA THR A 38 16.32 -12.95 -6.59
C THR A 38 16.20 -14.32 -5.96
N GLY A 39 15.35 -15.21 -6.52
CA GLY A 39 14.99 -16.49 -5.90
C GLY A 39 14.22 -16.34 -4.57
N GLN A 40 13.87 -15.12 -4.18
CA GLN A 40 13.17 -14.82 -2.93
C GLN A 40 11.68 -14.64 -3.17
N SER A 41 10.87 -14.92 -2.15
CA SER A 41 9.42 -14.75 -2.18
C SER A 41 8.94 -13.87 -1.04
N TYR A 42 7.90 -13.07 -1.27
CA TYR A 42 7.33 -12.16 -0.27
C TYR A 42 6.89 -12.92 0.99
N LEU A 43 7.27 -12.41 2.15
CA LEU A 43 6.96 -13.05 3.44
C LEU A 43 5.62 -12.63 4.03
N LEU A 44 4.99 -11.61 3.44
CA LEU A 44 3.71 -11.05 3.81
C LEU A 44 3.00 -10.50 2.56
N PRO A 45 1.66 -10.37 2.56
CA PRO A 45 0.98 -9.63 1.50
C PRO A 45 1.37 -8.16 1.52
N VAL A 46 1.59 -7.56 0.35
CA VAL A 46 2.02 -6.15 0.24
C VAL A 46 1.10 -5.39 -0.71
N PHE A 47 0.44 -4.35 -0.22
CA PHE A 47 -0.28 -3.36 -1.02
C PHE A 47 0.72 -2.53 -1.80
N ASP A 48 0.75 -2.68 -3.12
CA ASP A 48 1.92 -2.32 -3.90
C ASP A 48 1.73 -1.00 -4.66
N THR A 49 0.77 -0.96 -5.57
CA THR A 49 0.46 0.23 -6.34
C THR A 49 -0.98 0.61 -6.13
N THR A 50 -1.27 1.90 -5.96
CA THR A 50 -2.65 2.41 -5.94
C THR A 50 -2.74 3.69 -6.76
N LEU A 51 -3.87 3.86 -7.43
CA LEU A 51 -4.16 5.07 -8.19
C LEU A 51 -5.65 5.37 -8.14
N VAL A 52 -5.97 6.64 -7.85
CA VAL A 52 -7.30 7.21 -8.04
C VAL A 52 -7.22 8.25 -9.15
N ARG A 53 -8.12 8.16 -10.14
CA ARG A 53 -8.25 9.13 -11.23
C ARG A 53 -8.44 10.53 -10.65
N GLY A 54 -7.79 11.53 -11.23
CA GLY A 54 -7.71 12.90 -10.68
C GLY A 54 -9.05 13.50 -10.25
N CYS A 55 -10.08 13.42 -11.11
CA CYS A 55 -11.42 13.95 -10.84
C CYS A 55 -12.20 13.23 -9.71
N TRP A 56 -11.69 12.09 -9.24
CA TRP A 56 -12.27 11.27 -8.18
C TRP A 56 -11.44 11.31 -6.88
N ARG A 57 -10.31 12.04 -6.85
CA ARG A 57 -9.49 12.20 -5.62
C ARG A 57 -10.25 12.98 -4.55
N GLY A 58 -9.83 12.82 -3.29
CA GLY A 58 -10.47 13.49 -2.14
C GLY A 58 -11.79 12.85 -1.68
N ARG A 59 -12.28 11.80 -2.34
CA ARG A 59 -13.57 11.14 -2.03
C ARG A 59 -13.46 9.86 -1.19
N GLY A 60 -12.30 9.59 -0.60
CA GLY A 60 -12.09 8.42 0.27
C GLY A 60 -11.77 7.09 -0.43
N PHE A 61 -11.66 7.05 -1.75
CA PHE A 61 -11.38 5.78 -2.47
C PHE A 61 -10.05 5.11 -2.12
N GLY A 62 -9.01 5.88 -1.80
CA GLY A 62 -7.74 5.30 -1.33
C GLY A 62 -7.89 4.54 -0.01
N LEU A 63 -8.67 5.11 0.91
CA LEU A 63 -9.00 4.47 2.19
C LEU A 63 -9.84 3.21 1.97
N GLN A 64 -10.81 3.25 1.07
CA GLN A 64 -11.62 2.09 0.70
C GLN A 64 -10.75 0.96 0.12
N MET A 65 -9.81 1.28 -0.77
CA MET A 65 -8.90 0.28 -1.34
C MET A 65 -7.96 -0.33 -0.31
N LEU A 66 -7.40 0.47 0.61
CA LEU A 66 -6.56 -0.04 1.70
C LEU A 66 -7.36 -0.94 2.65
N SER A 67 -8.58 -0.53 3.01
CA SER A 67 -9.48 -1.34 3.85
C SER A 67 -9.85 -2.67 3.19
N ASP A 68 -10.23 -2.64 1.90
CA ASP A 68 -10.50 -3.85 1.12
C ASP A 68 -9.27 -4.78 1.09
N PHE A 69 -8.07 -4.26 0.84
CA PHE A 69 -6.85 -5.06 0.90
C PHE A 69 -6.63 -5.73 2.27
N CYS A 70 -6.72 -4.98 3.37
CA CYS A 70 -6.54 -5.53 4.71
C CYS A 70 -7.56 -6.62 5.05
N SER A 71 -8.78 -6.51 4.52
CA SER A 71 -9.87 -7.48 4.68
C SER A 71 -9.64 -8.80 3.94
N LEU A 72 -8.79 -8.82 2.90
CA LEU A 72 -8.46 -10.05 2.16
C LEU A 72 -7.57 -11.00 2.95
N PHE A 73 -6.85 -10.50 3.96
CA PHE A 73 -5.82 -11.26 4.67
C PHE A 73 -6.06 -11.37 6.17
N PRO A 74 -7.27 -11.64 6.67
CA PRO A 74 -7.63 -11.45 8.09
C PRO A 74 -6.82 -12.33 9.06
N ARG A 75 -6.15 -13.38 8.57
CA ARG A 75 -5.34 -14.31 9.35
C ARG A 75 -3.84 -13.98 9.35
N GLU A 76 -3.40 -13.04 8.51
CA GLU A 76 -2.00 -12.61 8.51
C GLU A 76 -1.77 -11.67 9.68
N GLU A 77 -0.80 -12.01 10.54
CA GLU A 77 -0.41 -11.17 11.69
C GLU A 77 0.07 -9.79 11.26
N VAL A 78 0.67 -9.71 10.07
CA VAL A 78 1.26 -8.50 9.50
C VAL A 78 0.97 -8.41 8.01
N VAL A 79 0.68 -7.21 7.54
CA VAL A 79 0.52 -6.87 6.12
C VAL A 79 1.36 -5.65 5.78
N GLY A 80 1.76 -5.55 4.52
CA GLY A 80 2.68 -4.53 4.02
C GLY A 80 2.01 -3.48 3.13
N VAL A 81 2.60 -2.29 3.08
CA VAL A 81 2.44 -1.31 2.01
C VAL A 81 3.82 -1.05 1.42
N SER A 82 3.95 -1.04 0.10
CA SER A 82 5.24 -0.83 -0.58
C SER A 82 5.80 0.57 -0.27
N SER A 83 7.09 0.61 0.05
CA SER A 83 7.88 1.84 0.13
C SER A 83 8.28 2.34 -1.27
N PRO A 84 8.51 3.65 -1.45
CA PRO A 84 8.25 4.72 -0.47
C PRO A 84 6.77 5.09 -0.40
N LEU A 85 6.27 5.39 0.80
CA LEU A 85 4.94 5.97 0.96
C LEU A 85 4.90 7.42 0.47
N SER A 86 4.04 7.70 -0.52
CA SER A 86 3.74 9.08 -0.91
C SER A 86 3.01 9.83 0.22
N PRO A 87 3.11 11.16 0.32
CA PRO A 87 2.38 11.93 1.34
C PRO A 87 0.87 11.66 1.33
N SER A 88 0.26 11.50 0.15
CA SER A 88 -1.15 11.11 0.04
C SER A 88 -1.44 9.73 0.61
N MET A 89 -0.53 8.76 0.43
CA MET A 89 -0.69 7.42 0.99
C MET A 89 -0.45 7.41 2.51
N VAL A 90 0.47 8.23 3.02
CA VAL A 90 0.64 8.44 4.48
C VAL A 90 -0.67 8.93 5.10
N GLU A 91 -1.32 9.92 4.49
CA GLU A 91 -2.62 10.43 4.95
C GLU A 91 -3.73 9.36 4.91
N VAL A 92 -3.74 8.51 3.87
CA VAL A 92 -4.67 7.37 3.79
C VAL A 92 -4.40 6.37 4.91
N CYS A 93 -3.15 5.96 5.12
CA CYS A 93 -2.76 5.06 6.20
C CYS A 93 -3.09 5.65 7.57
N LYS A 94 -2.83 6.95 7.78
CA LYS A 94 -3.15 7.64 9.03
C LYS A 94 -4.64 7.55 9.35
N LYS A 95 -5.51 7.95 8.41
CA LYS A 95 -6.97 7.89 8.58
C LYS A 95 -7.46 6.46 8.81
N PHE A 96 -6.88 5.49 8.10
CA PHE A 96 -7.21 4.07 8.31
C PHE A 96 -6.88 3.63 9.74
N LEU A 97 -5.68 3.94 10.24
CA LEU A 97 -5.21 3.53 11.55
C LEU A 97 -5.84 4.32 12.72
N GLU A 98 -6.38 5.50 12.44
CA GLU A 98 -7.25 6.23 13.37
C GLU A 98 -8.61 5.53 13.52
N GLN A 99 -9.15 4.94 12.45
CA GLN A 99 -10.46 4.25 12.44
C GLN A 99 -10.36 2.78 12.91
N HIS A 100 -9.19 2.18 12.80
CA HIS A 100 -8.97 0.74 13.02
C HIS A 100 -7.76 0.50 13.93
N GLU A 101 -7.99 0.60 15.25
CA GLU A 101 -6.91 0.49 16.25
C GLU A 101 -6.21 -0.87 16.19
N GLU A 102 -6.96 -1.93 15.87
CA GLU A 102 -6.45 -3.30 15.74
C GLU A 102 -5.44 -3.46 14.61
N GLN A 103 -5.39 -2.50 13.67
CA GLN A 103 -4.45 -2.52 12.54
C GLN A 103 -3.13 -1.80 12.85
N ARG A 104 -3.04 -1.06 13.98
CA ARG A 104 -1.85 -0.29 14.36
C ARG A 104 -0.62 -1.15 14.54
N GLU A 105 -0.77 -2.37 15.03
CA GLU A 105 0.33 -3.33 15.19
C GLU A 105 0.52 -4.24 13.98
N ARG A 106 -0.37 -4.18 12.98
CA ARG A 106 -0.44 -5.10 11.84
C ARG A 106 0.02 -4.49 10.51
N LEU A 107 -0.04 -3.17 10.35
CA LEU A 107 0.29 -2.48 9.09
C LEU A 107 1.72 -1.92 9.06
N TYR A 108 2.52 -2.38 8.10
CA TYR A 108 3.93 -2.02 7.96
C TYR A 108 4.26 -1.44 6.58
N GLU A 109 5.16 -0.47 6.52
CA GLU A 109 5.83 -0.07 5.29
C GLU A 109 6.95 -1.07 5.00
N VAL A 110 6.92 -1.69 3.82
CA VAL A 110 7.93 -2.65 3.37
C VAL A 110 8.96 -1.90 2.54
N VAL A 111 10.14 -1.68 3.13
CA VAL A 111 11.23 -0.89 2.53
C VAL A 111 11.89 -1.68 1.40
N GLU A 112 12.04 -2.99 1.60
CA GLU A 112 12.66 -3.89 0.63
C GLU A 112 11.92 -5.23 0.60
N ALA A 113 11.91 -5.86 -0.57
CA ALA A 113 11.50 -7.25 -0.67
C ALA A 113 12.57 -8.16 -0.03
N PRO A 114 12.20 -9.29 0.59
CA PRO A 114 10.86 -9.89 0.67
C PRO A 114 9.98 -9.40 1.84
N GLY A 115 10.39 -8.37 2.59
CA GLY A 115 9.65 -7.85 3.73
C GLY A 115 9.89 -8.61 5.04
N ARG A 116 11.15 -8.96 5.30
CA ARG A 116 11.61 -9.50 6.60
C ARG A 116 11.38 -8.50 7.73
N TRP A 117 11.57 -8.97 8.97
CA TRP A 117 11.36 -8.18 10.18
C TRP A 117 12.20 -6.88 10.20
N ASP A 118 13.43 -6.92 9.67
CA ASP A 118 14.38 -5.83 9.55
C ASP A 118 14.15 -4.95 8.31
N GLN A 119 13.34 -5.44 7.36
CA GLN A 119 13.01 -4.76 6.10
C GLN A 119 11.65 -4.06 6.12
N ARG A 120 11.00 -4.00 7.29
CA ARG A 120 9.68 -3.41 7.45
C ARG A 120 9.64 -2.45 8.64
N ARG A 121 8.82 -1.40 8.54
CA ARG A 121 8.68 -0.37 9.57
C ARG A 121 7.21 -0.16 9.88
N ASN A 122 6.85 -0.16 11.16
CA ASN A 122 5.44 0.01 11.54
C ASN A 122 4.96 1.42 11.13
N ILE A 123 3.88 1.49 10.34
CA ILE A 123 3.42 2.75 9.76
C ILE A 123 2.88 3.68 10.86
N TRP A 124 2.07 3.15 11.78
CA TRP A 124 1.50 3.92 12.87
C TRP A 124 2.58 4.59 13.72
N MET A 125 3.55 3.81 14.18
CA MET A 125 4.68 4.29 14.98
C MET A 125 5.47 5.36 14.22
N ASN A 126 5.74 5.16 12.92
CA ASN A 126 6.47 6.14 12.12
C ASN A 126 5.69 7.46 11.94
N ILE A 127 4.36 7.40 11.82
CA ILE A 127 3.49 8.59 11.80
C ILE A 127 3.62 9.35 13.13
N GLN A 128 3.49 8.67 14.26
CA GLN A 128 3.57 9.30 15.59
C GLN A 128 4.95 9.93 15.86
N LEU A 129 6.01 9.30 15.36
CA LEU A 129 7.39 9.82 15.45
C LEU A 129 7.69 10.92 14.41
N GLY A 130 6.71 11.33 13.60
CA GLY A 130 6.90 12.37 12.58
C GLY A 130 7.85 11.97 11.45
N ARG A 131 8.12 10.68 11.23
CA ARG A 131 9.10 10.20 10.23
C ARG A 131 8.67 10.41 8.78
N TYR A 132 7.40 10.78 8.56
CA TYR A 132 6.85 11.12 7.26
C TYR A 132 6.66 12.64 7.05
N SER A 133 7.04 13.49 8.02
CA SER A 133 6.85 14.95 7.95
C SER A 133 7.67 15.63 6.85
N HIS A 134 8.79 15.05 6.43
CA HIS A 134 9.61 15.60 5.35
C HIS A 134 8.92 15.60 3.97
N TYR A 135 7.77 14.94 3.83
CA TYR A 135 7.00 14.91 2.59
C TYR A 135 5.99 16.06 2.47
N THR A 136 5.62 16.73 3.57
CA THR A 136 4.61 17.80 3.56
C THR A 136 5.14 19.14 3.04
N ASP A 137 6.44 19.39 3.14
CA ASP A 137 7.05 20.66 2.68
C ASP A 137 7.08 20.83 1.15
N ASN A 138 6.81 19.75 0.39
CA ASN A 138 6.87 19.77 -1.08
C ASN A 138 5.48 19.81 -1.76
N VAL A 139 4.38 19.75 -1.01
CA VAL A 139 3.01 19.69 -1.59
C VAL A 139 2.40 21.09 -1.78
N GLU A 140 2.91 22.13 -1.12
CA GLU A 140 2.44 23.51 -1.32
C GLU A 140 2.98 24.20 -2.60
N ARG A 141 3.56 23.46 -3.54
CA ARG A 141 4.12 24.02 -4.79
C ARG A 141 3.45 23.57 -6.10
N PHE A 142 2.29 22.89 -6.06
CA PHE A 142 1.55 22.55 -7.28
C PHE A 142 0.02 22.65 -7.12
#